data_AF-T1ABU4-F1
#
_entry.id   AF-T1ABU4-F1
#
_cell.length_a   1.000
_cell.length_b   1.000
_cell.length_c   1.000
_cell.angle_alpha   90.00
_cell.angle_beta   90.00
_cell.angle_gamma   90.00
#
_symmetry.space_group_name_H-M   'P 1'
#
loop_
_entity.id
_entity.type
_entity.pdbx_description
1 polymer ?
#
loop_
_entity_poly.entity_id
_entity_poly.type
_entity_poly.pdbx_seq_one_letter_code
_entity_poly.pdbx_strand_id
1 'polypeptide(L)'
;LGLDIAAVQRERPDAIGVVLGGHGITAWGTSSDECEARSLEIIGRAQSYIDEHGRPDPFGSMVPGFAALPDDERLERAAALFPVLRGLVSSEHRQVGHYDASDVVLDFLARERHADLAALGTSCPDHFLRTKVRPLVLDVGPRAPLGEVVERLEALAAHYRSDYRTYYERYATSDSPPMRGADPAIVLVPGVGMF
;
A
#
# COMPACT_ATOMS: atom_id res chain seq x y z
N LEU A 1 -19.33 15.34 -7.99
CA LEU A 1 -19.34 14.23 -7.02
C LEU A 1 -20.38 14.40 -5.92
N GLY A 2 -20.20 15.30 -4.93
CA GLY A 2 -21.17 15.42 -3.82
C GLY A 2 -22.62 15.72 -4.25
N LEU A 3 -22.79 16.54 -5.28
CA LEU A 3 -24.11 16.83 -5.88
C LEU A 3 -24.73 15.61 -6.56
N ASP A 4 -23.91 14.75 -7.18
CA ASP A 4 -24.35 13.53 -7.86
C ASP A 4 -24.79 12.49 -6.83
N ILE A 5 -24.02 12.32 -5.74
CA ILE A 5 -24.39 11.45 -4.61
C ILE A 5 -25.73 11.92 -4.00
N ALA A 6 -25.88 13.23 -3.80
CA ALA A 6 -27.13 13.81 -3.30
C ALA A 6 -28.31 13.60 -4.27
N ALA A 7 -28.07 13.59 -5.58
CA ALA A 7 -29.10 13.26 -6.56
C ALA A 7 -29.53 11.79 -6.46
N VAL A 8 -28.56 10.85 -6.38
CA VAL A 8 -28.86 9.42 -6.20
C VAL A 8 -29.67 9.17 -4.93
N GLN A 9 -29.29 9.81 -3.81
CA GLN A 9 -30.04 9.68 -2.56
C GLN A 9 -31.51 10.16 -2.71
N ARG A 10 -31.76 11.26 -3.42
CA ARG A 10 -33.12 11.77 -3.66
C ARG A 10 -33.93 10.88 -4.59
N GLU A 11 -33.31 10.37 -5.65
CA GLU A 11 -33.97 9.55 -6.67
C GLU A 11 -34.21 8.11 -6.19
N ARG A 12 -33.41 7.63 -5.24
CA ARG A 12 -33.46 6.28 -4.68
C ARG A 12 -33.50 6.34 -3.14
N PRO A 13 -34.66 6.68 -2.54
CA PRO A 13 -34.76 6.91 -1.10
C PRO A 13 -34.47 5.66 -0.25
N ASP A 14 -34.65 4.48 -0.83
CA ASP A 14 -34.38 3.16 -0.25
C ASP A 14 -32.91 2.71 -0.39
N ALA A 15 -32.08 3.45 -1.14
CA ALA A 15 -30.65 3.22 -1.14
C ALA A 15 -30.01 3.70 0.17
N ILE A 16 -29.01 2.97 0.65
CA ILE A 16 -28.27 3.26 1.89
C ILE A 16 -26.88 3.86 1.66
N GLY A 17 -26.46 3.91 0.40
CA GLY A 17 -25.14 4.36 -0.02
C GLY A 17 -24.91 4.22 -1.51
N VAL A 18 -23.73 4.66 -1.96
CA VAL A 18 -23.21 4.46 -3.31
C VAL A 18 -21.82 3.85 -3.27
N VAL A 19 -21.50 3.05 -4.29
CA VAL A 19 -20.13 2.59 -4.59
C VAL A 19 -19.58 3.43 -5.74
N LEU A 20 -18.47 4.11 -5.49
CA LEU A 20 -17.78 4.98 -6.43
C LEU A 20 -16.58 4.23 -7.00
N GLY A 21 -16.67 3.81 -8.26
CA GLY A 21 -15.62 3.06 -8.94
C GLY A 21 -14.28 3.82 -8.91
N GLY A 22 -13.23 3.17 -8.39
CA GLY A 22 -11.90 3.78 -8.23
C GLY A 22 -11.76 4.75 -7.06
N HIS A 23 -12.75 4.84 -6.17
CA HIS A 23 -12.69 5.70 -4.99
C HIS A 23 -13.03 4.95 -3.69
N GLY A 24 -14.25 4.45 -3.56
CA GLY A 24 -14.71 3.81 -2.32
C GLY A 24 -16.23 3.82 -2.19
N ILE A 25 -16.71 3.68 -0.96
CA ILE A 25 -18.14 3.73 -0.66
C ILE A 25 -18.51 5.04 0.02
N THR A 26 -19.74 5.48 -0.14
CA THR A 26 -20.34 6.55 0.66
C THR A 26 -21.71 6.09 1.13
N ALA A 27 -21.87 5.89 2.43
CA ALA A 27 -23.17 5.60 3.04
C ALA A 27 -23.81 6.88 3.58
N TRP A 28 -25.11 6.83 3.87
CA TRP A 28 -25.83 7.92 4.54
C TRP A 28 -26.82 7.39 5.57
N GLY A 29 -27.05 8.19 6.62
CA GLY A 29 -28.00 7.93 7.69
C GLY A 29 -28.55 9.25 8.25
N THR A 30 -29.67 9.18 8.95
CA THR A 30 -30.25 10.31 9.69
C THR A 30 -29.48 10.62 10.98
N SER A 31 -28.69 9.67 11.46
CA SER A 31 -27.72 9.82 12.55
C SER A 31 -26.35 9.25 12.16
N SER A 32 -25.32 9.59 12.94
CA SER A 32 -23.99 9.00 12.80
C SER A 32 -24.01 7.48 12.96
N ASP A 33 -24.70 6.96 13.98
CA ASP A 33 -24.82 5.52 14.25
C ASP A 33 -25.48 4.78 13.08
N GLU A 34 -26.53 5.36 12.47
CA GLU A 34 -27.20 4.76 11.32
C GLU A 34 -26.29 4.77 10.07
N CYS A 35 -25.54 5.86 9.86
CA CYS A 35 -24.59 5.97 8.76
C CYS A 35 -23.44 4.95 8.89
N GLU A 36 -22.92 4.76 10.11
CA GLU A 36 -21.92 3.75 10.43
C GLU A 36 -22.46 2.33 10.18
N ALA A 37 -23.61 1.99 10.74
CA ALA A 37 -24.24 0.68 10.56
C ALA A 37 -24.46 0.34 9.08
N ARG A 38 -24.92 1.31 8.27
CA ARG A 38 -25.10 1.15 6.83
C ARG A 38 -23.77 1.03 6.09
N SER A 39 -22.74 1.74 6.50
CA SER A 39 -21.38 1.58 5.94
C SER A 39 -20.87 0.16 6.17
N LEU A 40 -21.04 -0.36 7.39
CA LEU A 40 -20.67 -1.73 7.75
C LEU A 40 -21.51 -2.77 6.97
N GLU A 41 -22.80 -2.51 6.74
CA GLU A 41 -23.65 -3.37 5.92
C GLU A 41 -23.14 -3.46 4.47
N ILE A 42 -22.76 -2.34 3.86
CA ILE A 42 -22.21 -2.31 2.50
C ILE A 42 -20.89 -3.10 2.44
N ILE A 43 -19.98 -2.86 3.40
CA ILE A 43 -18.69 -3.56 3.50
C ILE A 43 -18.91 -5.07 3.70
N GLY A 44 -19.79 -5.45 4.62
CA GLY A 44 -20.12 -6.85 4.90
C GLY A 44 -20.69 -7.57 3.68
N ARG A 45 -21.60 -6.93 2.93
CA ARG A 45 -22.12 -7.50 1.67
C ARG A 45 -21.04 -7.69 0.62
N ALA A 46 -20.13 -6.73 0.48
CA ALA A 46 -19.01 -6.87 -0.44
C ALA A 46 -18.08 -8.02 -0.02
N GLN A 47 -17.79 -8.14 1.28
CA GLN A 47 -16.98 -9.24 1.82
C GLN A 47 -17.63 -10.61 1.57
N SER A 48 -18.92 -10.77 1.92
CA SER A 48 -19.64 -12.03 1.69
C SER A 48 -19.65 -12.43 0.22
N TYR A 49 -19.84 -11.46 -0.69
CA TYR A 49 -19.77 -11.74 -2.12
C TYR A 49 -18.38 -12.24 -2.55
N ILE A 50 -17.31 -11.64 -2.02
CA ILE A 50 -15.92 -12.08 -2.28
C ILE A 50 -15.68 -13.47 -1.68
N ASP A 51 -16.17 -13.77 -0.49
CA ASP A 51 -16.00 -15.09 0.13
C ASP A 51 -16.69 -16.19 -0.69
N GLU A 52 -17.87 -15.89 -1.24
CA GLU A 52 -18.68 -16.84 -2.01
C GLU A 52 -18.21 -17.00 -3.48
N HIS A 53 -17.76 -15.92 -4.11
CA HIS A 53 -17.48 -15.86 -5.55
C HIS A 53 -16.01 -15.56 -5.89
N GLY A 54 -15.18 -15.34 -4.88
CA GLY A 54 -13.76 -15.03 -5.02
C GLY A 54 -12.97 -16.19 -5.60
N ARG A 55 -11.78 -15.86 -6.08
CA ARG A 55 -10.79 -16.86 -6.50
C ARG A 55 -9.95 -17.25 -5.27
N PRO A 56 -9.49 -18.51 -5.17
CA PRO A 56 -8.64 -18.94 -4.06
C PRO A 56 -7.34 -18.12 -3.97
N ASP A 57 -6.78 -17.72 -5.11
CA ASP A 57 -5.53 -16.96 -5.19
C ASP A 57 -5.72 -15.66 -6.01
N PRO A 58 -6.38 -14.62 -5.45
CA PRO A 58 -6.75 -13.41 -6.21
C PRO A 58 -5.53 -12.58 -6.66
N PHE A 59 -4.39 -12.78 -6.01
CA PHE A 59 -3.11 -12.14 -6.32
C PHE A 59 -2.16 -13.05 -7.13
N GLY A 60 -2.66 -14.18 -7.63
CA GLY A 60 -1.88 -15.13 -8.43
C GLY A 60 -1.17 -16.18 -7.58
N SER A 61 -0.38 -17.02 -8.26
CA SER A 61 0.29 -18.14 -7.60
C SER A 61 1.44 -17.67 -6.70
N MET A 62 1.98 -18.57 -5.88
CA MET A 62 3.17 -18.28 -5.08
C MET A 62 4.40 -18.24 -5.97
N VAL A 63 5.18 -17.16 -5.90
CA VAL A 63 6.43 -17.01 -6.64
C VAL A 63 7.49 -17.93 -6.03
N PRO A 64 8.11 -18.84 -6.81
CA PRO A 64 9.16 -19.70 -6.31
C PRO A 64 10.31 -18.90 -5.66
N GLY A 65 10.61 -19.22 -4.40
CA GLY A 65 11.67 -18.55 -3.63
C GLY A 65 11.24 -17.29 -2.88
N PHE A 66 9.98 -16.84 -2.98
CA PHE A 66 9.50 -15.63 -2.29
C PHE A 66 8.66 -15.94 -1.04
N ALA A 67 8.50 -17.23 -0.70
CA ALA A 67 7.87 -17.65 0.54
C ALA A 67 8.55 -17.02 1.76
N ALA A 68 7.78 -16.81 2.82
CA ALA A 68 8.29 -16.35 4.11
C ALA A 68 9.47 -17.22 4.57
N LEU A 69 10.55 -16.57 4.99
CA LEU A 69 11.62 -17.25 5.72
C LEU A 69 11.06 -17.82 7.04
N PRO A 70 11.64 -18.90 7.55
CA PRO A 70 11.35 -19.37 8.91
C PRO A 70 11.51 -18.23 9.93
N ASP A 71 10.71 -18.24 11.00
CA ASP A 71 10.59 -17.11 11.94
C ASP A 71 11.96 -16.59 12.44
N ASP A 72 12.86 -17.48 12.87
CA ASP A 72 14.17 -17.10 13.37
C ASP A 72 15.06 -16.47 12.27
N GLU A 73 15.12 -17.10 11.09
CA GLU A 73 15.84 -16.57 9.92
C GLU A 73 15.26 -15.21 9.48
N ARG A 74 13.93 -15.08 9.53
CA ARG A 74 13.21 -13.87 9.13
C ARG A 74 13.50 -12.71 10.07
N LEU A 75 13.48 -12.95 11.38
CA LEU A 75 13.78 -11.94 12.39
C LEU A 75 15.24 -11.50 12.33
N GLU A 76 16.18 -12.44 12.17
CA GLU A 76 17.59 -12.12 11.97
C GLU A 76 17.78 -11.26 10.71
N ARG A 77 17.12 -11.65 9.62
CA ARG A 77 17.16 -10.91 8.36
C ARG A 77 16.56 -9.51 8.50
N ALA A 78 15.42 -9.38 9.18
CA ALA A 78 14.79 -8.10 9.44
C ALA A 78 15.67 -7.19 10.31
N ALA A 79 16.29 -7.73 11.36
CA ALA A 79 17.22 -6.99 12.22
C ALA A 79 18.45 -6.47 11.47
N ALA A 80 18.97 -7.25 10.51
CA ALA A 80 20.08 -6.83 9.66
C ALA A 80 19.67 -5.72 8.65
N LEU A 81 18.45 -5.79 8.10
CA LEU A 81 17.95 -4.83 7.11
C LEU A 81 17.47 -3.52 7.73
N PHE A 82 16.87 -3.55 8.91
CA PHE A 82 16.26 -2.40 9.55
C PHE A 82 17.17 -1.15 9.63
N PRO A 83 18.44 -1.24 10.11
CA PRO A 83 19.31 -0.06 10.16
C PRO A 83 19.68 0.47 8.77
N VAL A 84 19.82 -0.41 7.77
CA VAL A 84 20.07 -0.02 6.38
C VAL A 84 18.87 0.74 5.82
N LEU A 85 17.67 0.15 5.93
CA LEU A 85 16.43 0.75 5.45
C LEU A 85 16.18 2.09 6.13
N ARG A 86 16.33 2.16 7.46
CA ARG A 86 16.21 3.41 8.21
C ARG A 86 17.19 4.46 7.72
N GLY A 87 18.46 4.10 7.49
CA GLY A 87 19.47 5.01 6.95
C GLY A 87 19.08 5.53 5.57
N LEU A 88 18.59 4.63 4.72
CA LEU A 88 18.16 4.93 3.35
C LEU A 88 16.97 5.90 3.31
N VAL A 89 16.01 5.81 4.23
CA VAL A 89 14.81 6.69 4.25
C VAL A 89 14.91 7.88 5.20
N SER A 90 16.04 8.05 5.90
CA SER A 90 16.27 9.16 6.83
C SER A 90 17.14 10.27 6.25
N SER A 91 17.19 10.40 4.91
CA SER A 91 18.09 11.34 4.24
C SER A 91 17.72 12.80 4.49
N GLU A 92 16.42 13.09 4.64
CA GLU A 92 15.91 14.45 4.86
C GLU A 92 15.42 14.68 6.30
N HIS A 93 14.84 13.65 6.93
CA HIS A 93 14.28 13.72 8.28
C HIS A 93 14.56 12.44 9.06
N ARG A 94 14.61 12.54 10.39
CA ARG A 94 14.73 11.35 11.25
C ARG A 94 13.45 10.53 11.18
N GLN A 95 13.56 9.27 10.78
CA GLN A 95 12.44 8.33 10.76
C GLN A 95 12.43 7.42 11.98
N VAL A 96 11.24 7.01 12.40
CA VAL A 96 11.01 5.86 13.28
C VAL A 96 10.36 4.79 12.40
N GLY A 97 11.04 3.67 12.21
CA GLY A 97 10.51 2.58 11.42
C GLY A 97 9.55 1.71 12.22
N HIS A 98 8.70 0.98 11.50
CA HIS A 98 7.88 -0.11 12.03
C HIS A 98 8.26 -1.40 11.28
N TYR A 99 8.04 -2.56 11.89
CA TYR A 99 8.21 -3.85 11.20
C TYR A 99 6.90 -4.63 11.33
N ASP A 100 6.37 -5.06 10.20
CA ASP A 100 5.17 -5.89 10.13
C ASP A 100 5.47 -7.14 9.27
N ALA A 101 5.32 -8.31 9.90
CA ALA A 101 5.41 -9.61 9.25
C ALA A 101 4.19 -10.47 9.58
N SER A 102 3.02 -9.85 9.64
CA SER A 102 1.74 -10.54 9.68
C SER A 102 1.57 -11.45 8.46
N ASP A 103 0.78 -12.52 8.64
CA ASP A 103 0.50 -13.49 7.57
C ASP A 103 -0.08 -12.82 6.31
N VAL A 104 -0.86 -11.75 6.47
CA VAL A 104 -1.41 -10.97 5.35
C VAL A 104 -0.30 -10.29 4.53
N VAL A 105 0.70 -9.69 5.19
CA VAL A 105 1.84 -9.06 4.52
C VAL A 105 2.71 -10.12 3.85
N LEU A 106 3.04 -11.19 4.57
CA LEU A 106 3.91 -12.26 4.05
C LEU A 106 3.26 -13.01 2.89
N ASP A 107 1.96 -13.30 2.97
CA ASP A 107 1.20 -13.89 1.87
C ASP A 107 1.22 -12.94 0.66
N PHE A 108 0.83 -11.68 0.82
CA PHE A 108 0.84 -10.70 -0.27
C PHE A 108 2.18 -10.64 -1.00
N LEU A 109 3.29 -10.54 -0.26
CA LEU A 109 4.64 -10.45 -0.84
C LEU A 109 5.10 -11.72 -1.56
N ALA A 110 4.49 -12.86 -1.27
CA ALA A 110 4.82 -14.13 -1.93
C ALA A 110 4.06 -14.34 -3.25
N ARG A 111 3.11 -13.46 -3.62
CA ARG A 111 2.20 -13.66 -4.77
C ARG A 111 2.71 -13.01 -6.05
N GLU A 112 2.41 -13.59 -7.20
CA GLU A 112 2.84 -13.10 -8.52
C GLU A 112 2.50 -11.61 -8.76
N ARG A 113 1.33 -11.16 -8.32
CA ARG A 113 0.84 -9.80 -8.58
C ARG A 113 1.33 -8.75 -7.60
N HIS A 114 2.13 -9.10 -6.59
CA HIS A 114 2.46 -8.17 -5.50
C HIS A 114 3.15 -6.89 -6.00
N ALA A 115 4.10 -7.03 -6.92
CA ALA A 115 4.84 -5.90 -7.48
C ALA A 115 3.93 -4.97 -8.31
N ASP A 116 3.08 -5.55 -9.16
CA ASP A 116 2.12 -4.79 -9.97
C ASP A 116 1.11 -4.04 -9.09
N LEU A 117 0.58 -4.72 -8.07
CA LEU A 117 -0.38 -4.14 -7.13
C LEU A 117 0.26 -3.04 -6.27
N ALA A 118 1.49 -3.25 -5.80
CA ALA A 118 2.27 -2.23 -5.11
C ALA A 118 2.53 -1.00 -5.99
N ALA A 119 2.78 -1.21 -7.29
CA ALA A 119 3.06 -0.14 -8.25
C ALA A 119 1.84 0.75 -8.55
N LEU A 120 0.60 0.26 -8.34
CA LEU A 120 -0.63 1.06 -8.47
C LEU A 120 -0.68 2.21 -7.47
N GLY A 121 0.04 2.10 -6.34
CA GLY A 121 0.19 3.17 -5.37
C GLY A 121 -0.99 3.29 -4.40
N THR A 122 -1.15 4.50 -3.86
CA THR A 122 -2.07 4.76 -2.76
C THR A 122 -3.50 5.04 -3.23
N SER A 123 -4.47 4.55 -2.45
CA SER A 123 -5.89 4.60 -2.80
C SER A 123 -6.55 5.97 -2.62
N CYS A 124 -6.03 6.82 -1.73
CA CYS A 124 -6.61 8.13 -1.46
C CYS A 124 -5.55 9.20 -1.19
N PRO A 125 -5.87 10.50 -1.35
CA PRO A 125 -4.96 11.60 -1.05
C PRO A 125 -4.39 11.55 0.37
N ASP A 126 -5.18 11.14 1.37
CA ASP A 126 -4.71 11.03 2.75
C ASP A 126 -3.64 9.94 2.91
N HIS A 127 -3.81 8.81 2.22
CA HIS A 127 -2.78 7.77 2.15
C HIS A 127 -1.54 8.30 1.46
N PHE A 128 -1.66 9.06 0.36
CA PHE A 128 -0.52 9.68 -0.30
C PHE A 128 0.30 10.58 0.64
N LEU A 129 -0.36 11.36 1.50
CA LEU A 129 0.32 12.23 2.46
C LEU A 129 1.13 11.44 3.51
N ARG A 130 0.69 10.22 3.86
CA ARG A 130 1.28 9.38 4.92
C ARG A 130 2.24 8.31 4.42
N THR A 131 1.95 7.74 3.25
CA THR A 131 2.61 6.54 2.71
C THR A 131 3.30 6.79 1.36
N LYS A 132 3.30 8.04 0.89
CA LYS A 132 3.88 8.50 -0.39
C LYS A 132 3.13 7.94 -1.60
N VAL A 133 3.73 8.04 -2.79
CA VAL A 133 3.09 7.65 -4.05
C VAL A 133 2.83 6.16 -4.14
N ARG A 134 3.79 5.34 -3.70
CA ARG A 134 3.73 3.88 -3.65
C ARG A 134 4.79 3.32 -2.67
N PRO A 135 4.65 2.08 -2.18
CA PRO A 135 5.75 1.40 -1.52
C PRO A 135 6.93 1.13 -2.48
N LEU A 136 8.15 1.04 -1.94
CA LEU A 136 9.30 0.48 -2.65
C LEU A 136 9.28 -1.04 -2.45
N VAL A 137 9.43 -1.81 -3.53
CA VAL A 137 9.46 -3.28 -3.47
C VAL A 137 10.86 -3.77 -3.79
N LEU A 138 11.44 -4.57 -2.89
CA LEU A 138 12.68 -5.28 -3.16
C LEU A 138 12.41 -6.45 -4.10
N ASP A 139 13.18 -6.55 -5.19
CA ASP A 139 13.00 -7.53 -6.25
C ASP A 139 14.12 -8.58 -6.31
N VAL A 140 14.79 -8.79 -5.19
CA VAL A 140 15.77 -9.88 -5.00
C VAL A 140 15.26 -10.88 -3.96
N GLY A 141 15.71 -12.12 -4.09
CA GLY A 141 15.25 -13.21 -3.22
C GLY A 141 15.62 -12.99 -1.75
N PRO A 142 14.80 -13.51 -0.79
CA PRO A 142 15.00 -13.30 0.65
C PRO A 142 16.35 -13.81 1.18
N ARG A 143 16.93 -14.81 0.50
CA ARG A 143 18.22 -15.42 0.86
C ARG A 143 19.42 -14.85 0.10
N ALA A 144 19.24 -13.80 -0.69
CA ALA A 144 20.36 -13.14 -1.37
C ALA A 144 21.43 -12.66 -0.35
N PRO A 145 22.72 -12.62 -0.71
CA PRO A 145 23.74 -12.03 0.15
C PRO A 145 23.35 -10.61 0.59
N LEU A 146 23.62 -10.25 1.86
CA LEU A 146 23.19 -8.95 2.40
C LEU A 146 23.77 -7.78 1.59
N GLY A 147 25.03 -7.85 1.15
CA GLY A 147 25.65 -6.82 0.33
C GLY A 147 24.91 -6.55 -0.98
N GLU A 148 24.49 -7.60 -1.69
CA GLU A 148 23.70 -7.47 -2.92
C GLU A 148 22.32 -6.84 -2.65
N VAL A 149 21.70 -7.19 -1.51
CA VAL A 149 20.43 -6.58 -1.10
C VAL A 149 20.59 -5.09 -0.81
N VAL A 150 21.64 -4.69 -0.10
CA VAL A 150 21.90 -3.27 0.20
C VAL A 150 22.13 -2.49 -1.08
N GLU A 151 23.00 -2.97 -1.98
CA GLU A 151 23.26 -2.33 -3.27
C GLU A 151 21.98 -2.19 -4.09
N ARG A 152 21.14 -3.24 -4.11
CA ARG A 152 19.87 -3.20 -4.83
C ARG A 152 18.89 -2.19 -4.22
N LEU A 153 18.78 -2.14 -2.89
CA LEU A 153 17.93 -1.17 -2.19
C LEU A 153 18.36 0.27 -2.49
N GLU A 154 19.65 0.55 -2.49
CA GLU A 154 20.18 1.88 -2.84
C GLU A 154 19.82 2.29 -4.26
N ALA A 155 19.98 1.38 -5.24
CA ALA A 155 19.61 1.61 -6.62
C ALA A 155 18.10 1.85 -6.79
N LEU A 156 17.27 1.01 -6.17
CA LEU A 156 15.81 1.16 -6.19
C LEU A 156 15.36 2.47 -5.54
N ALA A 157 15.98 2.88 -4.45
CA ALA A 157 15.66 4.14 -3.78
C ALA A 157 16.06 5.36 -4.60
N ALA A 158 17.20 5.31 -5.29
CA ALA A 158 17.61 6.36 -6.22
C ALA A 158 16.60 6.49 -7.38
N HIS A 159 16.16 5.36 -7.94
CA HIS A 159 15.14 5.35 -8.99
C HIS A 159 13.80 5.89 -8.48
N TYR A 160 13.35 5.44 -7.30
CA TYR A 160 12.13 5.92 -6.66
C TYR A 160 12.11 7.45 -6.49
N ARG A 161 13.21 8.03 -5.98
CA ARG A 161 13.35 9.49 -5.81
C ARG A 161 13.30 10.22 -7.15
N SER A 162 13.95 9.66 -8.18
CA SER A 162 13.96 10.22 -9.53
C SER A 162 12.56 10.21 -10.17
N ASP A 163 11.83 9.10 -10.01
CA ASP A 163 10.46 8.96 -10.51
C ASP A 163 9.53 9.98 -9.85
N TYR A 164 9.61 10.10 -8.52
CA TYR A 164 8.76 11.05 -7.80
C TYR A 164 9.09 12.51 -8.14
N ARG A 165 10.38 12.83 -8.29
CA ARG A 165 10.81 14.15 -8.78
C ARG A 165 10.27 14.44 -10.18
N THR A 166 10.39 13.49 -11.10
CA THR A 166 9.89 13.61 -12.47
C THR A 166 8.37 13.80 -12.48
N TYR A 167 7.65 13.06 -11.64
CA TYR A 167 6.20 13.22 -11.47
C TYR A 167 5.86 14.64 -10.98
N TYR A 168 6.53 15.09 -9.92
CA TYR A 168 6.30 16.43 -9.38
C TYR A 168 6.59 17.51 -10.42
N GLU A 169 7.75 17.48 -11.08
CA GLU A 169 8.15 18.48 -12.07
C GLU A 169 7.23 18.52 -13.29
N ARG A 170 6.65 17.38 -13.67
CA ARG A 170 5.69 17.30 -14.79
C ARG A 170 4.37 17.98 -14.49
N TYR A 171 3.88 17.90 -13.25
CA TYR A 171 2.53 18.35 -12.88
C TYR A 171 2.50 19.59 -11.99
N ALA A 172 3.64 20.00 -11.42
CA ALA A 172 3.74 21.21 -10.63
C ALA A 172 3.50 22.44 -11.49
N THR A 173 2.69 23.35 -10.96
CA THR A 173 2.46 24.70 -11.46
C THR A 173 3.19 25.71 -10.57
N SER A 174 3.17 26.99 -10.94
CA SER A 174 3.72 28.08 -10.11
C SER A 174 3.13 28.14 -8.70
N ASP A 175 1.89 27.67 -8.56
CA ASP A 175 1.12 27.75 -7.31
C ASP A 175 1.16 26.43 -6.53
N SER A 176 1.92 25.44 -7.02
CA SER A 176 2.07 24.15 -6.35
C SER A 176 2.98 24.27 -5.12
N PRO A 177 2.67 23.60 -4.00
CA PRO A 177 3.54 23.58 -2.84
C PRO A 177 4.84 22.82 -3.16
N PRO A 178 5.97 23.13 -2.48
CA PRO A 178 7.23 22.43 -2.71
C PRO A 178 7.10 20.92 -2.63
N MET A 179 7.87 20.21 -3.45
CA MET A 179 7.95 18.75 -3.41
C MET A 179 8.30 18.31 -1.98
N ARG A 180 7.51 17.39 -1.44
CA ARG A 180 7.82 16.76 -0.15
C ARG A 180 9.00 15.81 -0.33
N GLY A 181 9.59 15.42 0.80
CA GLY A 181 10.74 14.53 0.77
C GLY A 181 10.52 13.27 -0.08
N ALA A 182 11.54 12.88 -0.85
CA ALA A 182 11.39 11.93 -1.94
C ALA A 182 11.66 10.47 -1.55
N ASP A 183 11.98 10.23 -0.29
CA ASP A 183 12.18 8.89 0.24
C ASP A 183 10.87 8.07 0.27
N PRO A 184 10.93 6.75 0.02
CA PRO A 184 9.79 5.88 0.24
C PRO A 184 9.45 5.83 1.74
N ALA A 185 8.16 5.73 2.05
CA ALA A 185 7.68 5.59 3.43
C ALA A 185 7.39 4.13 3.82
N ILE A 186 7.26 3.25 2.84
CA ILE A 186 7.01 1.82 3.02
C ILE A 186 8.01 1.07 2.13
N VAL A 187 8.71 0.10 2.71
CA VAL A 187 9.58 -0.83 1.97
C VAL A 187 9.09 -2.25 2.17
N LEU A 188 8.82 -2.93 1.07
CA LEU A 188 8.31 -4.28 0.99
C LEU A 188 9.45 -5.23 0.61
N VAL A 189 9.70 -6.22 1.47
CA VAL A 189 10.81 -7.16 1.31
C VAL A 189 10.26 -8.59 1.27
N PRO A 190 10.14 -9.20 0.08
CA PRO A 190 9.65 -10.57 -0.06
C PRO A 190 10.38 -11.56 0.84
N GLY A 191 9.63 -12.47 1.44
CA GLY A 191 10.11 -13.43 2.43
C GLY A 191 10.49 -12.86 3.80
N VAL A 192 10.48 -11.53 3.99
CA VAL A 192 10.90 -10.87 5.24
C VAL A 192 9.79 -10.04 5.91
N GLY A 193 9.11 -9.17 5.16
CA GLY A 193 8.02 -8.35 5.70
C GLY A 193 7.99 -6.92 5.15
N MET A 194 7.23 -6.08 5.83
CA MET A 194 7.04 -4.66 5.55
C MET A 194 7.76 -3.80 6.59
N PHE A 195 8.42 -2.73 6.11
CA PHE A 195 9.20 -1.77 6.89
C PHE A 195 8.74 -0.34 6.63
#